data_AF-I1INQ1-F1
#
_entry.id   AF-I1INQ1-F1
#
_cell.length_a   1.000
_cell.length_b   1.000
_cell.length_c   1.000
_cell.angle_alpha   90.00
_cell.angle_beta   90.00
_cell.angle_gamma   90.00
#
_symmetry.space_group_name_H-M   'P 1'
#
loop_
_entity.id
_entity.type
_entity.pdbx_description
1 polymer ?
#
loop_
_entity_poly.entity_id
_entity_poly.type
_entity_poly.pdbx_seq_one_letter_code
_entity_poly.pdbx_strand_id
1 'polypeptide(L)'
;MFVCLRSRYGQRSRLSSTSMASKAIRRRPCVADTDKGSEEKRMEAATVTDSVSVTEPLLGNSTQGNKSKGYEPRTRLDFWDEKTRKCLHWAHVVSNFISQSARNIVNAISEFGSWLARFFGCSSSAERSQNRHTVIVDLSPLQEERLHSVRQRLNVPFDCSVIKHQDALKELWRLAYPNRQLPPLKSELWKEMGWQNSDPASDFRAGGVMSLENLIYFARNYPGSFQRLLHKADGERAEWEYPFAVAGVNISYMLVQMLDLLSGNRMSKAGVCFVELLEDDEMAFDNLFCVAFQMLDAQWLARKASYMEFNEVLKSTLVQLERELTAGGVSSVHNLPSFRMLES
;
A
#
# COMPACT_ATOMS: atom_id res chain seq x y z
N MET A 1 11.69 63.31 15.74
CA MET A 1 10.92 64.19 16.64
C MET A 1 10.20 63.29 17.64
N PHE A 2 10.36 63.52 18.95
CA PHE A 2 9.67 62.92 20.14
C PHE A 2 9.01 61.51 20.08
N VAL A 3 9.12 60.63 21.08
CA VAL A 3 10.09 60.46 22.19
C VAL A 3 9.94 59.04 22.79
N CYS A 4 10.93 58.55 23.53
CA CYS A 4 10.89 57.24 24.21
C CYS A 4 10.16 57.33 25.57
N LEU A 5 9.57 56.22 26.06
CA LEU A 5 9.59 55.91 27.50
C LEU A 5 9.30 54.42 27.80
N ARG A 6 10.21 53.78 28.55
CA ARG A 6 9.95 52.56 29.32
C ARG A 6 9.33 52.94 30.67
N SER A 7 8.66 51.99 31.34
CA SER A 7 8.65 51.94 32.81
C SER A 7 8.80 50.51 33.34
N ARG A 8 9.14 50.39 34.63
CA ARG A 8 9.34 49.15 35.42
C ARG A 8 8.77 49.36 36.85
N TYR A 9 8.91 48.36 37.72
CA TYR A 9 8.33 48.25 39.09
C TYR A 9 6.80 47.97 39.08
N GLY A 10 6.18 47.19 39.98
CA GLY A 10 6.63 46.30 41.09
C GLY A 10 5.41 45.61 41.76
N GLN A 11 5.50 44.64 42.68
CA GLN A 11 6.69 43.96 43.24
C GLN A 11 6.46 42.46 43.60
N ARG A 12 5.72 42.09 44.67
CA ARG A 12 5.63 40.72 45.23
C ARG A 12 4.40 40.43 46.13
N SER A 13 3.75 39.28 45.93
CA SER A 13 3.08 38.41 46.93
C SER A 13 2.61 37.12 46.21
N ARG A 14 3.05 35.88 46.49
CA ARG A 14 2.99 34.97 47.67
C ARG A 14 1.61 34.35 47.97
N LEU A 15 1.54 33.02 47.77
CA LEU A 15 0.55 32.03 48.29
C LEU A 15 -0.88 32.17 47.70
N SER A 16 -1.65 31.11 47.42
CA SER A 16 -1.61 29.71 47.90
C SER A 16 -2.03 28.69 46.82
N SER A 17 -2.00 27.39 47.15
CA SER A 17 -2.44 26.27 46.29
C SER A 17 -3.90 25.89 46.51
N THR A 18 -4.63 25.61 45.42
CA THR A 18 -5.76 24.67 45.39
C THR A 18 -5.76 23.90 44.07
N SER A 19 -6.07 22.61 44.11
CA SER A 19 -6.20 21.74 42.93
C SER A 19 -7.67 21.41 42.64
N MET A 20 -8.00 21.18 41.37
CA MET A 20 -9.17 20.38 41.00
C MET A 20 -8.85 19.48 39.80
N ALA A 21 -9.40 18.26 39.84
CA ALA A 21 -8.93 17.12 39.06
C ALA A 21 -9.58 16.98 37.68
N SER A 22 -8.89 16.25 36.80
CA SER A 22 -9.40 15.77 35.51
C SER A 22 -10.64 14.87 35.67
N LYS A 23 -11.64 15.03 34.79
CA LYS A 23 -12.78 14.10 34.69
C LYS A 23 -12.48 12.98 33.68
N ALA A 24 -12.04 11.83 34.17
CA ALA A 24 -11.96 10.60 33.36
C ALA A 24 -13.28 9.81 33.45
N ILE A 25 -13.88 9.46 32.30
CA ILE A 25 -15.11 8.66 32.27
C ILE A 25 -14.74 7.17 32.34
N ARG A 26 -15.07 6.53 33.46
CA ARG A 26 -14.78 5.11 33.74
C ARG A 26 -16.04 4.27 33.57
N ARG A 27 -16.17 3.54 32.47
CA ARG A 27 -17.18 2.47 32.36
C ARG A 27 -16.72 1.26 33.18
N ARG A 28 -17.63 0.67 33.96
CA ARG A 28 -17.46 -0.65 34.61
C ARG A 28 -18.22 -1.72 33.81
N PRO A 29 -17.81 -3.01 33.89
CA PRO A 29 -18.50 -4.10 33.20
C PRO A 29 -19.79 -4.52 33.91
N CYS A 30 -20.70 -5.13 33.18
CA CYS A 30 -21.78 -5.94 33.75
C CYS A 30 -21.30 -7.39 33.91
N VAL A 31 -21.76 -8.05 34.97
CA VAL A 31 -21.54 -9.48 35.24
C VAL A 31 -22.75 -10.26 34.74
N ALA A 32 -22.57 -11.55 34.45
CA ALA A 32 -23.65 -12.45 34.05
C ALA A 32 -24.42 -12.96 35.28
N ASP A 33 -25.69 -13.29 35.08
CA ASP A 33 -26.44 -14.21 35.94
C ASP A 33 -27.27 -15.15 35.07
N THR A 34 -27.46 -16.37 35.56
CA THR A 34 -28.27 -17.42 34.92
C THR A 34 -29.46 -17.76 35.79
N ASP A 35 -30.64 -17.98 35.19
CA ASP A 35 -31.54 -19.01 35.70
C ASP A 35 -32.35 -19.67 34.59
N LYS A 36 -33.06 -20.75 34.95
CA LYS A 36 -33.72 -21.72 34.08
C LYS A 36 -35.21 -21.43 33.94
N GLY A 37 -35.77 -21.82 32.79
CA GLY A 37 -37.22 -21.88 32.57
C GLY A 37 -37.53 -22.98 31.57
N SER A 38 -37.87 -24.17 32.05
CA SER A 38 -38.29 -25.30 31.23
C SER A 38 -39.80 -25.29 31.03
N GLU A 39 -40.27 -25.42 29.79
CA GLU A 39 -41.54 -26.11 29.57
C GLU A 39 -41.54 -26.91 28.27
N GLU A 40 -42.32 -27.98 28.27
CA GLU A 40 -42.32 -29.07 27.30
C GLU A 40 -43.66 -29.09 26.55
N LYS A 41 -43.64 -29.20 25.22
CA LYS A 41 -44.75 -29.82 24.49
C LYS A 41 -44.35 -30.38 23.13
N ARG A 42 -45.23 -31.26 22.65
CA ARG A 42 -44.88 -32.43 21.85
C ARG A 42 -45.63 -32.42 20.52
N MET A 43 -44.94 -32.98 19.53
CA MET A 43 -45.40 -33.33 18.19
C MET A 43 -46.74 -34.08 18.19
N GLU A 44 -47.64 -33.72 17.28
CA GLU A 44 -48.59 -34.65 16.65
C GLU A 44 -49.00 -34.17 15.26
N ALA A 45 -49.62 -35.04 14.44
CA ALA A 45 -49.77 -34.84 13.00
C ALA A 45 -51.16 -35.23 12.49
N ALA A 46 -51.58 -34.67 11.35
CA ALA A 46 -52.75 -35.08 10.59
C ALA A 46 -52.50 -35.00 9.07
N THR A 47 -53.08 -35.92 8.32
CA THR A 47 -52.93 -36.11 6.87
C THR A 47 -54.05 -35.42 6.08
N VAL A 48 -53.86 -35.27 4.76
CA VAL A 48 -54.85 -35.63 3.72
C VAL A 48 -54.22 -35.67 2.31
N THR A 49 -54.83 -36.46 1.43
CA THR A 49 -54.55 -36.85 0.02
C THR A 49 -54.41 -35.68 -0.99
N ASP A 50 -53.98 -35.79 -2.27
CA ASP A 50 -53.66 -36.92 -3.20
C ASP A 50 -52.65 -36.42 -4.30
N SER A 51 -52.21 -37.08 -5.39
CA SER A 51 -52.52 -38.35 -6.13
C SER A 51 -51.27 -38.85 -6.91
N VAL A 52 -51.38 -39.83 -7.84
CA VAL A 52 -50.24 -40.50 -8.53
C VAL A 52 -50.51 -40.86 -10.02
N SER A 53 -49.42 -41.00 -10.83
CA SER A 53 -49.30 -41.54 -12.22
C SER A 53 -49.79 -40.59 -13.36
N VAL A 54 -49.40 -40.71 -14.65
CA VAL A 54 -49.05 -41.83 -15.57
C VAL A 54 -48.05 -41.33 -16.66
N THR A 55 -47.18 -42.05 -17.39
CA THR A 55 -46.40 -43.34 -17.29
C THR A 55 -45.46 -43.41 -18.54
N GLU A 56 -44.32 -44.11 -18.49
CA GLU A 56 -43.38 -44.34 -19.63
C GLU A 56 -43.47 -45.79 -20.17
N PRO A 57 -43.24 -46.03 -21.49
CA PRO A 57 -42.51 -47.25 -21.90
C PRO A 57 -41.61 -47.15 -23.16
N LEU A 58 -40.30 -47.30 -22.95
CA LEU A 58 -39.37 -48.28 -23.59
C LEU A 58 -39.32 -48.59 -25.12
N LEU A 59 -38.06 -48.58 -25.62
CA LEU A 59 -37.41 -49.45 -26.64
C LEU A 59 -37.52 -49.18 -28.17
N GLY A 60 -36.34 -49.15 -28.82
CA GLY A 60 -36.08 -49.16 -30.28
C GLY A 60 -34.56 -49.04 -30.56
N ASN A 61 -34.00 -49.67 -31.62
CA ASN A 61 -32.54 -49.84 -31.74
C ASN A 61 -31.97 -49.79 -33.19
N SER A 62 -30.71 -49.31 -33.35
CA SER A 62 -29.88 -49.23 -34.59
C SER A 62 -30.42 -48.38 -35.77
N THR A 63 -29.64 -47.87 -36.75
CA THR A 63 -28.23 -48.10 -37.15
C THR A 63 -27.58 -46.87 -37.83
N GLN A 64 -26.28 -46.63 -37.58
CA GLN A 64 -25.22 -46.03 -38.45
C GLN A 64 -25.56 -45.08 -39.63
N GLY A 65 -25.02 -43.84 -39.64
CA GLY A 65 -25.00 -42.99 -40.85
C GLY A 65 -24.32 -41.59 -40.80
N ASN A 66 -23.10 -41.49 -41.34
CA ASN A 66 -22.39 -40.29 -41.88
C ASN A 66 -22.36 -38.91 -41.16
N LYS A 67 -21.15 -38.54 -40.71
CA LYS A 67 -20.41 -37.27 -40.95
C LYS A 67 -21.17 -35.92 -40.99
N SER A 68 -20.90 -35.09 -39.97
CA SER A 68 -20.59 -33.66 -40.18
C SER A 68 -19.47 -33.24 -39.21
N LYS A 69 -18.58 -32.33 -39.63
CA LYS A 69 -17.61 -31.69 -38.71
C LYS A 69 -18.26 -30.44 -38.14
N GLY A 70 -18.96 -30.58 -37.02
CA GLY A 70 -19.41 -29.44 -36.22
C GLY A 70 -18.21 -28.71 -35.61
N TYR A 71 -18.16 -27.39 -35.75
CA TYR A 71 -17.33 -26.53 -34.93
C TYR A 71 -18.10 -26.29 -33.62
N GLU A 72 -17.64 -26.81 -32.48
CA GLU A 72 -18.28 -26.51 -31.20
C GLU A 72 -17.95 -25.06 -30.79
N PRO A 73 -18.96 -24.18 -30.57
CA PRO A 73 -18.72 -22.89 -29.97
C PRO A 73 -18.46 -23.11 -28.48
N ARG A 74 -17.21 -22.87 -28.03
CA ARG A 74 -16.79 -22.94 -26.62
C ARG A 74 -17.86 -22.31 -25.72
N THR A 75 -18.48 -23.12 -24.87
CA THR A 75 -19.66 -22.73 -24.13
C THR A 75 -19.31 -21.68 -23.10
N ARG A 76 -20.21 -20.71 -22.91
CA ARG A 76 -20.09 -19.66 -21.88
C ARG A 76 -19.89 -20.24 -20.47
N LEU A 77 -20.34 -21.49 -20.25
CA LEU A 77 -20.19 -22.26 -19.03
C LEU A 77 -18.72 -22.59 -18.71
N ASP A 78 -17.92 -22.96 -19.71
CA ASP A 78 -16.54 -23.42 -19.53
C ASP A 78 -15.62 -22.29 -19.04
N PHE A 79 -15.90 -21.06 -19.49
CA PHE A 79 -15.22 -19.85 -19.01
C PHE A 79 -15.56 -19.51 -17.55
N TRP A 80 -16.80 -19.78 -17.11
CA TRP A 80 -17.18 -19.64 -15.71
C TRP A 80 -16.60 -20.75 -14.85
N ASP A 81 -16.50 -21.99 -15.33
CA ASP A 81 -15.82 -23.07 -14.61
C ASP A 81 -14.33 -22.76 -14.45
N GLU A 82 -13.62 -22.38 -15.52
CA GLU A 82 -12.18 -22.06 -15.42
C GLU A 82 -11.93 -20.88 -14.46
N LYS A 83 -12.79 -19.86 -14.45
CA LYS A 83 -12.73 -18.76 -13.48
C LYS A 83 -13.04 -19.22 -12.05
N THR A 84 -14.05 -20.08 -11.86
CA THR A 84 -14.44 -20.61 -10.55
C THR A 84 -13.37 -21.52 -9.97
N ARG A 85 -12.77 -22.40 -10.80
CA ARG A 85 -11.65 -23.27 -10.45
C ARG A 85 -10.41 -22.48 -10.08
N LYS A 86 -10.13 -21.37 -10.79
CA LYS A 86 -9.09 -20.39 -10.40
C LYS A 86 -9.43 -19.71 -9.08
N CYS A 87 -10.66 -19.26 -8.83
CA CYS A 87 -11.06 -18.67 -7.55
C CYS A 87 -10.96 -19.66 -6.37
N LEU A 88 -11.32 -20.93 -6.56
CA LEU A 88 -11.17 -21.99 -5.55
C LEU A 88 -9.68 -22.31 -5.28
N HIS A 89 -8.86 -22.36 -6.34
CA HIS A 89 -7.40 -22.47 -6.21
C HIS A 89 -6.82 -21.30 -5.41
N TRP A 90 -7.15 -20.05 -5.78
CA TRP A 90 -6.74 -18.86 -5.06
C TRP A 90 -7.22 -18.85 -3.60
N ALA A 91 -8.46 -19.26 -3.30
CA ALA A 91 -8.94 -19.35 -1.93
C ALA A 91 -8.14 -20.36 -1.08
N HIS A 92 -7.81 -21.52 -1.65
CA HIS A 92 -7.03 -22.55 -0.96
C HIS A 92 -5.55 -22.16 -0.81
N VAL A 93 -4.95 -21.58 -1.85
CA VAL A 93 -3.59 -21.01 -1.82
C VAL A 93 -3.50 -19.87 -0.81
N VAL A 94 -4.43 -18.92 -0.82
CA VAL A 94 -4.45 -17.79 0.12
C VAL A 94 -4.69 -18.25 1.56
N SER A 95 -5.49 -19.30 1.81
CA SER A 95 -5.65 -19.87 3.15
C SER A 95 -4.35 -20.48 3.70
N ASN A 96 -3.68 -21.31 2.90
CA ASN A 96 -2.41 -21.93 3.27
C ASN A 96 -1.27 -20.90 3.38
N PHE A 97 -1.25 -19.91 2.46
CA PHE A 97 -0.32 -18.79 2.49
C PHE A 97 -0.53 -17.92 3.72
N ILE A 98 -1.76 -17.48 4.05
CA ILE A 98 -2.03 -16.70 5.27
C ILE A 98 -1.56 -17.45 6.53
N SER A 99 -1.70 -18.77 6.60
CA SER A 99 -1.30 -19.58 7.76
C SER A 99 0.24 -19.69 7.96
N GLN A 100 1.03 -19.41 6.92
CA GLN A 100 2.50 -19.30 7.00
C GLN A 100 2.93 -17.82 7.04
N SER A 101 2.41 -17.01 6.13
CA SER A 101 2.70 -15.59 5.96
C SER A 101 2.18 -14.70 7.09
N ALA A 102 1.18 -15.09 7.91
CA ALA A 102 0.85 -14.33 9.11
C ALA A 102 2.02 -14.29 10.13
N ARG A 103 2.91 -15.29 10.11
CA ARG A 103 4.18 -15.28 10.84
C ARG A 103 5.28 -14.62 10.01
N ASN A 104 5.41 -15.00 8.73
CA ASN A 104 6.51 -14.51 7.90
C ASN A 104 6.39 -13.04 7.47
N ILE A 105 5.20 -12.41 7.45
CA ILE A 105 5.03 -10.99 7.10
C ILE A 105 5.38 -10.08 8.28
N VAL A 106 4.98 -10.44 9.51
CA VAL A 106 5.40 -9.69 10.71
C VAL A 106 6.92 -9.77 10.85
N ASN A 107 7.49 -10.95 10.64
CA ASN A 107 8.94 -11.13 10.59
C ASN A 107 9.56 -10.37 9.42
N ALA A 108 9.10 -10.52 8.18
CA ALA A 108 9.70 -9.85 7.02
C ALA A 108 9.60 -8.32 7.08
N ILE A 109 8.53 -7.73 7.63
CA ILE A 109 8.44 -6.27 7.83
C ILE A 109 9.35 -5.83 8.99
N SER A 110 9.48 -6.63 10.05
CA SER A 110 10.43 -6.37 11.14
C SER A 110 11.88 -6.54 10.70
N GLU A 111 12.16 -7.51 9.85
CA GLU A 111 13.47 -7.81 9.25
C GLU A 111 13.84 -6.81 8.17
N PHE A 112 12.89 -6.37 7.32
CA PHE A 112 13.10 -5.31 6.34
C PHE A 112 13.28 -3.94 7.02
N GLY A 113 12.48 -3.64 8.05
CA GLY A 113 12.69 -2.48 8.92
C GLY A 113 14.02 -2.53 9.68
N SER A 114 14.40 -3.70 10.22
CA SER A 114 15.72 -3.92 10.85
C SER A 114 16.87 -3.87 9.84
N TRP A 115 16.64 -4.30 8.61
CA TRP A 115 17.62 -4.28 7.52
C TRP A 115 17.85 -2.85 7.03
N LEU A 116 16.78 -2.08 6.79
CA LEU A 116 16.87 -0.64 6.55
C LEU A 116 17.51 0.07 7.74
N ALA A 117 17.13 -0.23 8.98
CA ALA A 117 17.78 0.31 10.17
C ALA A 117 19.26 -0.12 10.31
N ARG A 118 19.69 -1.25 9.75
CA ARG A 118 21.11 -1.64 9.66
C ARG A 118 21.85 -0.91 8.53
N PHE A 119 21.20 -0.71 7.39
CA PHE A 119 21.75 0.01 6.24
C PHE A 119 21.89 1.52 6.55
N PHE A 120 20.85 2.14 7.10
CA PHE A 120 20.78 3.57 7.45
C PHE A 120 21.22 3.90 8.88
N GLY A 121 21.35 2.91 9.77
CA GLY A 121 22.18 2.99 10.99
C GLY A 121 21.47 3.14 12.33
N CYS A 122 20.15 3.01 12.37
CA CYS A 122 19.36 3.07 13.61
C CYS A 122 19.45 1.77 14.43
N SER A 123 20.64 1.49 14.99
CA SER A 123 20.85 0.45 16.02
C SER A 123 21.02 1.10 17.39
N SER A 124 20.08 0.86 18.30
CA SER A 124 20.05 1.47 19.64
C SER A 124 21.05 0.82 20.62
N SER A 125 22.34 1.01 20.35
CA SER A 125 23.45 0.56 21.20
C SER A 125 24.64 1.50 20.99
N ALA A 126 25.24 1.97 22.08
CA ALA A 126 26.40 2.86 22.02
C ALA A 126 27.65 2.18 21.41
N GLU A 127 28.59 3.01 20.97
CA GLU A 127 29.97 2.62 20.58
C GLU A 127 30.13 1.60 19.45
N ARG A 128 29.99 2.06 18.20
CA ARG A 128 30.92 1.62 17.16
C ARG A 128 31.22 2.70 16.12
N SER A 129 32.48 3.08 16.03
CA SER A 129 32.97 4.09 15.08
C SER A 129 33.10 3.52 13.67
N GLN A 130 32.16 3.86 12.77
CA GLN A 130 32.39 3.97 11.32
C GLN A 130 31.50 5.05 10.69
N ASN A 131 31.95 6.30 10.80
CA ASN A 131 31.98 7.30 9.71
C ASN A 131 30.78 7.42 8.76
N ARG A 132 29.54 7.54 9.27
CA ARG A 132 28.42 8.08 8.45
C ARG A 132 28.66 9.58 8.23
N HIS A 133 28.87 9.99 6.98
CA HIS A 133 28.98 11.40 6.56
C HIS A 133 27.60 12.08 6.59
N THR A 134 27.07 12.30 7.78
CA THR A 134 25.85 13.09 7.96
C THR A 134 26.17 14.58 7.79
N VAL A 135 25.75 15.15 6.67
CA VAL A 135 25.97 16.56 6.34
C VAL A 135 24.94 17.42 7.08
N ILE A 136 25.38 18.58 7.59
CA ILE A 136 24.49 19.69 7.98
C ILE A 136 24.41 20.58 6.75
N VAL A 137 23.21 20.75 6.19
CA VAL A 137 22.97 21.57 5.00
C VAL A 137 22.40 22.91 5.43
N ASP A 138 22.93 24.00 4.87
CA ASP A 138 22.32 25.32 4.93
C ASP A 138 21.30 25.42 3.78
N LEU A 139 20.04 25.70 4.10
CA LEU A 139 18.93 25.58 3.14
C LEU A 139 18.40 26.95 2.73
N SER A 140 17.95 27.06 1.48
CA SER A 140 17.13 28.20 1.09
C SER A 140 15.79 28.18 1.87
N PRO A 141 15.15 29.34 2.11
CA PRO A 141 13.83 29.36 2.74
C PRO A 141 12.77 28.57 1.96
N LEU A 142 12.93 28.47 0.62
CA LEU A 142 12.05 27.70 -0.26
C LEU A 142 12.29 26.19 -0.10
N GLN A 143 13.55 25.76 0.00
CA GLN A 143 13.92 24.38 0.32
C GLN A 143 13.42 23.96 1.70
N GLU A 144 13.54 24.82 2.72
CA GLU A 144 13.02 24.53 4.06
C GLU A 144 11.49 24.39 4.05
N GLU A 145 10.77 25.31 3.39
CA GLU A 145 9.30 25.23 3.23
C GLU A 145 8.85 23.95 2.51
N ARG A 146 9.48 23.62 1.37
CA ARG A 146 9.14 22.44 0.57
C ARG A 146 9.52 21.13 1.26
N LEU A 147 10.68 21.06 1.90
CA LEU A 147 11.08 19.91 2.73
C LEU A 147 10.14 19.72 3.92
N HIS A 148 9.69 20.81 4.55
CA HIS A 148 8.70 20.77 5.62
C HIS A 148 7.33 20.30 5.09
N SER A 149 6.89 20.74 3.91
CA SER A 149 5.66 20.25 3.25
C SER A 149 5.70 18.74 2.99
N VAL A 150 6.80 18.23 2.42
CA VAL A 150 7.01 16.77 2.25
C VAL A 150 6.95 16.06 3.62
N ARG A 151 7.67 16.57 4.62
CA ARG A 151 7.66 16.01 5.98
C ARG A 151 6.29 16.02 6.65
N GLN A 152 5.44 17.00 6.39
CA GLN A 152 4.06 17.01 6.88
C GLN A 152 3.25 15.85 6.27
N ARG A 153 3.32 15.67 4.95
CA ARG A 153 2.63 14.56 4.24
C ARG A 153 3.06 13.18 4.76
N LEU A 154 4.36 13.00 5.05
CA LEU A 154 4.89 11.74 5.64
C LEU A 154 4.30 11.38 7.00
N ASN A 155 3.88 12.37 7.80
CA ASN A 155 3.39 12.15 9.16
C ASN A 155 1.87 11.91 9.24
N VAL A 156 1.17 11.78 8.11
CA VAL A 156 -0.27 11.50 8.07
C VAL A 156 -0.53 9.99 7.92
N PRO A 157 -0.98 9.28 8.98
CA PRO A 157 -1.42 7.90 8.85
C PRO A 157 -2.73 7.82 8.06
N PHE A 158 -2.91 6.76 7.27
CA PHE A 158 -4.20 6.51 6.61
C PHE A 158 -5.25 6.12 7.66
N ASP A 159 -6.45 6.70 7.52
CA ASP A 159 -7.59 6.46 8.40
C ASP A 159 -8.87 6.38 7.54
N CYS A 160 -9.54 5.23 7.57
CA CYS A 160 -10.76 4.99 6.80
C CYS A 160 -11.99 5.76 7.32
N SER A 161 -11.94 6.38 8.51
CA SER A 161 -12.97 7.28 9.02
C SER A 161 -12.92 8.68 8.40
N VAL A 162 -11.74 9.10 7.92
CA VAL A 162 -11.52 10.43 7.33
C VAL A 162 -11.96 10.44 5.87
N ILE A 163 -12.99 11.23 5.57
CA ILE A 163 -13.59 11.34 4.23
C ILE A 163 -12.55 11.63 3.13
N LYS A 164 -11.59 12.53 3.38
CA LYS A 164 -10.51 12.83 2.42
C LYS A 164 -9.67 11.61 2.04
N HIS A 165 -9.33 10.76 3.01
CA HIS A 165 -8.54 9.54 2.77
C HIS A 165 -9.37 8.51 2.00
N GLN A 166 -10.66 8.37 2.33
CA GLN A 166 -11.57 7.55 1.54
C GLN A 166 -11.69 8.04 0.09
N ASP A 167 -11.81 9.35 -0.11
CA ASP A 167 -12.04 9.93 -1.44
C ASP A 167 -10.79 9.86 -2.33
N ALA A 168 -9.60 10.01 -1.76
CA ALA A 168 -8.34 9.69 -2.43
C ALA A 168 -8.26 8.20 -2.85
N LEU A 169 -8.64 7.26 -1.97
CA LEU A 169 -8.66 5.83 -2.30
C LEU A 169 -9.70 5.51 -3.41
N LYS A 170 -10.85 6.18 -3.39
CA LYS A 170 -11.85 6.11 -4.47
C LYS A 170 -11.35 6.75 -5.77
N GLU A 171 -10.50 7.79 -5.71
CA GLU A 171 -9.88 8.41 -6.87
C GLU A 171 -8.86 7.48 -7.54
N LEU A 172 -7.95 6.88 -6.75
CA LEU A 172 -6.99 5.90 -7.25
C LEU A 172 -7.69 4.76 -8.02
N TRP A 173 -8.83 4.27 -7.52
CA TRP A 173 -9.63 3.28 -8.24
C TRP A 173 -10.15 3.80 -9.59
N ARG A 174 -10.64 5.05 -9.66
CA ARG A 174 -11.14 5.65 -10.91
C ARG A 174 -10.02 5.88 -11.94
N LEU A 175 -8.83 6.25 -11.49
CA LEU A 175 -7.66 6.45 -12.36
C LEU A 175 -7.10 5.11 -12.87
N ALA A 176 -7.06 4.10 -12.00
CA ALA A 176 -6.64 2.74 -12.36
C ALA A 176 -7.65 2.04 -13.27
N TYR A 177 -8.94 2.21 -13.02
CA TYR A 177 -10.00 1.47 -13.70
C TYR A 177 -11.17 2.38 -14.14
N PRO A 178 -10.95 3.30 -15.10
CA PRO A 178 -11.94 4.31 -15.49
C PRO A 178 -13.27 3.73 -15.99
N ASN A 179 -13.24 2.51 -16.55
CA ASN A 179 -14.41 1.81 -17.08
C ASN A 179 -15.05 0.80 -16.10
N ARG A 180 -14.68 0.82 -14.81
CA ARG A 180 -15.23 -0.09 -13.78
C ARG A 180 -15.99 0.68 -12.71
N GLN A 181 -17.07 0.09 -12.20
CA GLN A 181 -17.77 0.63 -11.03
C GLN A 181 -16.82 0.68 -9.83
N LEU A 182 -16.91 1.77 -9.06
CA LEU A 182 -16.19 1.95 -7.80
C LEU A 182 -16.67 0.92 -6.75
N PRO A 183 -15.80 0.05 -6.20
CA PRO A 183 -16.17 -0.88 -5.14
C PRO A 183 -16.45 -0.16 -3.82
N PRO A 184 -17.17 -0.81 -2.89
CA PRO A 184 -17.17 -0.41 -1.49
C PRO A 184 -15.75 -0.38 -0.91
N LEU A 185 -15.53 0.45 0.12
CA LEU A 185 -14.23 0.62 0.78
C LEU A 185 -13.63 -0.70 1.31
N LYS A 186 -14.46 -1.72 1.53
CA LYS A 186 -14.03 -3.10 1.78
C LYS A 186 -14.64 -4.02 0.71
N SER A 187 -13.80 -4.66 -0.10
CA SER A 187 -14.20 -5.49 -1.25
C SER A 187 -13.04 -6.36 -1.73
N GLU A 188 -13.29 -7.59 -2.14
CA GLU A 188 -12.27 -8.46 -2.75
C GLU A 188 -11.70 -7.88 -4.05
N LEU A 189 -12.44 -6.97 -4.72
CA LEU A 189 -11.99 -6.28 -5.94
C LEU A 189 -10.72 -5.45 -5.72
N TRP A 190 -10.42 -5.01 -4.50
CA TRP A 190 -9.17 -4.30 -4.19
C TRP A 190 -7.93 -5.19 -4.42
N LYS A 191 -8.03 -6.51 -4.23
CA LYS A 191 -6.90 -7.43 -4.46
C LYS A 191 -6.45 -7.46 -5.92
N GLU A 192 -7.31 -7.10 -6.87
CA GLU A 192 -6.95 -6.98 -8.30
C GLU A 192 -5.97 -5.83 -8.58
N MET A 193 -5.89 -4.83 -7.68
CA MET A 193 -4.89 -3.75 -7.72
C MET A 193 -3.60 -4.15 -6.96
N GLY A 194 -3.56 -5.34 -6.36
CA GLY A 194 -2.44 -5.78 -5.51
C GLY A 194 -2.44 -5.17 -4.11
N TRP A 195 -3.61 -4.91 -3.51
CA TRP A 195 -3.75 -4.76 -2.05
C TRP A 195 -3.75 -6.16 -1.40
N GLN A 196 -3.20 -6.34 -0.18
CA GLN A 196 -3.11 -7.68 0.43
C GLN A 196 -4.50 -8.22 0.82
N ASN A 197 -5.34 -7.33 1.33
CA ASN A 197 -6.64 -7.66 1.89
C ASN A 197 -7.76 -6.99 1.09
N SER A 198 -9.00 -7.39 1.35
CA SER A 198 -10.18 -6.67 0.87
C SER A 198 -10.36 -5.29 1.51
N ASP A 199 -9.50 -4.90 2.47
CA ASP A 199 -9.50 -3.61 3.14
C ASP A 199 -8.11 -2.95 2.99
N PRO A 200 -7.93 -2.05 2.00
CA PRO A 200 -6.67 -1.35 1.74
C PRO A 200 -6.13 -0.55 2.94
N ALA A 201 -6.99 -0.17 3.90
CA ALA A 201 -6.57 0.51 5.13
C ALA A 201 -5.53 -0.31 5.93
N SER A 202 -5.51 -1.64 5.74
CA SER A 202 -4.56 -2.53 6.39
C SER A 202 -3.13 -2.45 5.85
N ASP A 203 -2.93 -2.00 4.60
CA ASP A 203 -1.65 -1.99 3.88
C ASP A 203 -0.84 -0.68 4.12
N PHE A 204 -1.52 0.46 4.31
CA PHE A 204 -0.91 1.80 4.45
C PHE A 204 -0.06 2.04 5.72
N ARG A 205 0.28 1.00 6.49
CA ARG A 205 0.97 1.12 7.80
C ARG A 205 2.35 1.76 7.74
N ALA A 206 3.09 1.54 6.65
CA ALA A 206 4.46 2.03 6.49
C ALA A 206 4.55 3.29 5.62
N GLY A 207 3.70 3.40 4.59
CA GLY A 207 3.71 4.52 3.64
C GLY A 207 2.70 5.65 3.92
N GLY A 208 1.79 5.47 4.89
CA GLY A 208 0.78 6.47 5.26
C GLY A 208 -0.09 6.94 4.09
N VAL A 209 -0.65 8.14 4.21
CA VAL A 209 -1.37 8.80 3.12
C VAL A 209 -0.43 9.18 1.97
N MET A 210 0.84 9.49 2.25
CA MET A 210 1.86 9.78 1.22
C MET A 210 1.89 8.72 0.11
N SER A 211 1.88 7.43 0.47
CA SER A 211 1.92 6.34 -0.52
C SER A 211 0.66 6.24 -1.39
N LEU A 212 -0.50 6.68 -0.89
CA LEU A 212 -1.72 6.82 -1.68
C LEU A 212 -1.62 8.03 -2.63
N GLU A 213 -1.11 9.16 -2.14
CA GLU A 213 -0.85 10.35 -2.96
C GLU A 213 0.15 10.07 -4.08
N ASN A 214 1.23 9.33 -3.80
CA ASN A 214 2.23 8.97 -4.81
C ASN A 214 1.62 8.06 -5.90
N LEU A 215 0.78 7.08 -5.53
CA LEU A 215 0.07 6.24 -6.49
C LEU A 215 -0.90 7.05 -7.37
N ILE A 216 -1.62 8.02 -6.79
CA ILE A 216 -2.50 8.94 -7.52
C ILE A 216 -1.68 9.86 -8.44
N TYR A 217 -0.54 10.38 -7.97
CA TYR A 217 0.37 11.20 -8.76
C TYR A 217 0.93 10.43 -9.96
N PHE A 218 1.35 9.19 -9.77
CA PHE A 218 1.84 8.33 -10.86
C PHE A 218 0.74 8.09 -11.89
N ALA A 219 -0.48 7.78 -11.45
CA ALA A 219 -1.63 7.56 -12.33
C ALA A 219 -2.10 8.81 -13.09
N ARG A 220 -1.95 10.01 -12.50
CA ARG A 220 -2.31 11.28 -13.14
C ARG A 220 -1.26 11.77 -14.15
N ASN A 221 0.03 11.72 -13.78
CA ASN A 221 1.10 12.36 -14.57
C ASN A 221 1.76 11.42 -15.59
N TYR A 222 1.83 10.12 -15.30
CA TYR A 222 2.42 9.11 -16.20
C TYR A 222 1.43 7.95 -16.47
N PRO A 223 0.19 8.25 -16.95
CA PRO A 223 -0.89 7.26 -17.04
C PRO A 223 -0.55 6.04 -17.89
N GLY A 224 0.25 6.18 -18.95
CA GLY A 224 0.72 5.05 -19.76
C GLY A 224 1.56 4.06 -18.96
N SER A 225 2.66 4.55 -18.35
CA SER A 225 3.53 3.75 -17.49
C SER A 225 2.79 3.17 -16.28
N PHE A 226 1.90 3.93 -15.63
CA PHE A 226 1.05 3.43 -14.55
C PHE A 226 0.17 2.26 -15.00
N GLN A 227 -0.51 2.39 -16.14
CA GLN A 227 -1.40 1.35 -16.67
C GLN A 227 -0.65 0.09 -17.10
N ARG A 228 0.54 0.21 -17.70
CA ARG A 228 1.36 -0.97 -18.06
C ARG A 228 1.85 -1.73 -16.82
N LEU A 229 2.31 -1.03 -15.78
CA LEU A 229 2.75 -1.67 -14.52
C LEU A 229 1.57 -2.26 -13.72
N LEU A 230 0.41 -1.60 -13.70
CA LEU A 230 -0.82 -2.12 -13.08
C LEU A 230 -1.28 -3.43 -13.76
N HIS A 231 -1.26 -3.46 -15.09
CA HIS A 231 -1.71 -4.61 -15.88
C HIS A 231 -0.61 -5.62 -16.21
N LYS A 232 0.63 -5.39 -15.77
CA LYS A 232 1.81 -6.23 -16.06
C LYS A 232 2.00 -6.49 -17.55
N ALA A 233 1.75 -5.45 -18.36
CA ALA A 233 1.59 -5.55 -19.81
C ALA A 233 2.90 -5.91 -20.54
N ASP A 234 4.04 -5.53 -19.97
CA ASP A 234 5.36 -5.69 -20.58
C ASP A 234 6.10 -6.93 -20.05
N GLY A 235 6.74 -7.68 -20.95
CA GLY A 235 7.69 -8.76 -20.63
C GLY A 235 7.11 -10.10 -20.17
N GLU A 236 7.99 -11.08 -19.96
CA GLU A 236 7.62 -12.37 -19.35
C GLU A 236 7.52 -12.21 -17.83
N ARG A 237 6.37 -12.60 -17.26
CA ARG A 237 6.06 -12.46 -15.83
C ARG A 237 6.09 -13.80 -15.12
N ALA A 238 6.53 -13.80 -13.86
CA ALA A 238 6.46 -14.98 -13.01
C ALA A 238 5.00 -15.28 -12.61
N GLU A 239 4.66 -16.53 -12.31
CA GLU A 239 3.36 -16.89 -11.71
C GLU A 239 3.14 -16.14 -10.38
N TRP A 240 4.22 -15.97 -9.62
CA TRP A 240 4.25 -15.28 -8.34
C TRP A 240 4.74 -13.84 -8.54
N GLU A 241 3.93 -13.06 -9.26
CA GLU A 241 4.18 -11.67 -9.64
C GLU A 241 4.07 -10.69 -8.44
N TYR A 242 4.73 -9.52 -8.48
CA TYR A 242 4.67 -8.58 -7.36
C TYR A 242 3.29 -7.87 -7.27
N PRO A 243 2.70 -7.73 -6.06
CA PRO A 243 1.44 -7.00 -5.87
C PRO A 243 1.63 -5.50 -6.08
N PHE A 244 0.97 -4.94 -7.09
CA PHE A 244 1.20 -3.57 -7.59
C PHE A 244 1.06 -2.49 -6.49
N ALA A 245 -0.10 -2.36 -5.85
CA ALA A 245 -0.32 -1.30 -4.87
C ALA A 245 0.62 -1.41 -3.65
N VAL A 246 0.82 -2.63 -3.14
CA VAL A 246 1.76 -2.92 -2.03
C VAL A 246 3.21 -2.61 -2.41
N ALA A 247 3.63 -2.86 -3.66
CA ALA A 247 4.95 -2.43 -4.13
C ALA A 247 5.09 -0.91 -4.10
N GLY A 248 4.07 -0.16 -4.51
CA GLY A 248 4.01 1.29 -4.35
C GLY A 248 4.22 1.72 -2.88
N VAL A 249 3.45 1.17 -1.93
CA VAL A 249 3.62 1.48 -0.49
C VAL A 249 5.05 1.23 0.00
N ASN A 250 5.68 0.15 -0.47
CA ASN A 250 7.07 -0.17 -0.13
C ASN A 250 8.09 0.78 -0.79
N ILE A 251 7.85 1.25 -2.02
CA ILE A 251 8.68 2.24 -2.70
C ILE A 251 8.62 3.60 -1.98
N SER A 252 7.44 4.07 -1.60
CA SER A 252 7.29 5.31 -0.80
C SER A 252 8.08 5.22 0.50
N TYR A 253 7.95 4.11 1.24
CA TYR A 253 8.68 3.88 2.49
C TYR A 253 10.21 3.78 2.26
N MET A 254 10.64 3.07 1.21
CA MET A 254 12.04 2.97 0.79
C MET A 254 12.66 4.35 0.53
N LEU A 255 11.95 5.24 -0.18
CA LEU A 255 12.42 6.60 -0.45
C LEU A 255 12.56 7.44 0.83
N VAL A 256 11.61 7.35 1.76
CA VAL A 256 11.68 8.05 3.05
C VAL A 256 12.92 7.67 3.85
N GLN A 257 13.30 6.38 3.83
CA GLN A 257 14.51 5.90 4.50
C GLN A 257 15.80 6.27 3.73
N MET A 258 15.80 6.10 2.40
CA MET A 258 16.94 6.45 1.53
C MET A 258 17.33 7.93 1.64
N LEU A 259 16.33 8.81 1.69
CA LEU A 259 16.49 10.25 1.76
C LEU A 259 16.59 10.78 3.22
N ASP A 260 16.50 9.89 4.22
CA ASP A 260 16.64 10.19 5.65
C ASP A 260 15.68 11.31 6.16
N LEU A 261 14.49 11.39 5.58
CA LEU A 261 13.61 12.57 5.69
C LEU A 261 13.07 12.83 7.11
N LEU A 262 13.16 11.86 8.02
CA LEU A 262 12.67 11.96 9.39
C LEU A 262 13.75 12.36 10.41
N SER A 263 15.02 12.44 10.03
CA SER A 263 16.17 12.70 10.94
C SER A 263 16.44 14.19 11.23
N GLY A 264 15.47 15.08 10.95
CA GLY A 264 15.59 16.52 11.19
C GLY A 264 16.61 17.18 10.26
N ASN A 265 17.56 17.95 10.80
CA ASN A 265 18.59 18.64 9.99
C ASN A 265 19.78 17.72 9.66
N ARG A 266 19.63 16.41 9.89
CA ARG A 266 20.56 15.35 9.47
C ARG A 266 19.94 14.63 8.28
N MET A 267 20.74 14.43 7.23
CA MET A 267 20.32 13.72 6.03
C MET A 267 21.43 12.78 5.51
N SER A 268 21.02 11.80 4.70
CA SER A 268 21.93 11.00 3.87
C SER A 268 22.47 11.84 2.70
N LYS A 269 23.51 11.35 1.99
CA LYS A 269 24.00 12.00 0.76
C LYS A 269 22.88 12.14 -0.29
N ALA A 270 22.01 11.13 -0.40
CA ALA A 270 20.82 11.16 -1.25
C ALA A 270 19.81 12.23 -0.78
N GLY A 271 19.62 12.39 0.52
CA GLY A 271 18.78 13.44 1.11
C GLY A 271 19.30 14.86 0.81
N VAL A 272 20.62 15.09 0.83
CA VAL A 272 21.21 16.38 0.40
C VAL A 272 20.83 16.69 -1.05
N CYS A 273 21.15 15.78 -1.99
CA CYS A 273 20.84 15.97 -3.40
C CYS A 273 19.32 16.05 -3.68
N PHE A 274 18.48 15.37 -2.90
CA PHE A 274 17.03 15.54 -3.00
C PHE A 274 16.56 16.95 -2.60
N VAL A 275 17.14 17.56 -1.56
CA VAL A 275 16.75 18.93 -1.17
C VAL A 275 17.30 19.97 -2.15
N GLU A 276 18.43 19.70 -2.83
CA GLU A 276 18.86 20.50 -3.98
C GLU A 276 17.78 20.52 -5.08
N LEU A 277 17.13 19.39 -5.38
CA LEU A 277 16.00 19.31 -6.33
C LEU A 277 14.75 20.09 -5.90
N LEU A 278 14.54 20.28 -4.58
CA LEU A 278 13.39 21.02 -4.06
C LEU A 278 13.48 22.55 -4.29
N GLU A 279 14.60 23.08 -4.76
CA GLU A 279 14.67 24.48 -5.21
C GLU A 279 13.83 24.68 -6.49
N ASP A 280 13.89 23.73 -7.44
CA ASP A 280 13.20 23.81 -8.72
C ASP A 280 11.85 23.04 -8.75
N ASP A 281 11.79 21.82 -8.20
CA ASP A 281 10.62 20.91 -8.28
C ASP A 281 10.05 20.54 -6.89
N GLU A 282 8.89 21.11 -6.53
CA GLU A 282 8.16 20.73 -5.31
C GLU A 282 7.58 19.31 -5.32
N MET A 283 7.42 18.74 -6.50
CA MET A 283 6.94 17.37 -6.70
C MET A 283 8.09 16.37 -6.87
N ALA A 284 9.34 16.77 -6.60
CA ALA A 284 10.52 15.93 -6.81
C ALA A 284 10.43 14.56 -6.10
N PHE A 285 9.77 14.49 -4.93
CA PHE A 285 9.54 13.21 -4.23
C PHE A 285 8.59 12.30 -5.01
N ASP A 286 7.46 12.84 -5.48
CA ASP A 286 6.44 12.09 -6.23
C ASP A 286 6.95 11.71 -7.64
N ASN A 287 7.81 12.54 -8.25
CA ASN A 287 8.58 12.19 -9.45
C ASN A 287 9.59 11.06 -9.17
N LEU A 288 10.37 11.14 -8.09
CA LEU A 288 11.30 10.06 -7.68
C LEU A 288 10.57 8.74 -7.40
N PHE A 289 9.36 8.78 -6.85
CA PHE A 289 8.49 7.60 -6.70
C PHE A 289 8.16 6.95 -8.05
N CYS A 290 7.79 7.75 -9.06
CA CYS A 290 7.47 7.22 -10.38
C CYS A 290 8.70 6.55 -11.02
N VAL A 291 9.86 7.21 -10.96
CA VAL A 291 11.14 6.66 -11.47
C VAL A 291 11.51 5.38 -10.72
N ALA A 292 11.41 5.36 -9.40
CA ALA A 292 11.68 4.17 -8.58
C ALA A 292 10.76 2.99 -8.92
N PHE A 293 9.49 3.25 -9.25
CA PHE A 293 8.53 2.19 -9.60
C PHE A 293 8.86 1.56 -10.96
N GLN A 294 9.16 2.36 -11.99
CA GLN A 294 9.62 1.83 -13.27
C GLN A 294 10.98 1.12 -13.16
N MET A 295 11.89 1.65 -12.34
CA MET A 295 13.18 1.01 -12.05
C MET A 295 13.00 -0.37 -11.38
N LEU A 296 12.04 -0.50 -10.45
CA LEU A 296 11.70 -1.79 -9.84
C LEU A 296 11.14 -2.78 -10.85
N ASP A 297 10.23 -2.37 -11.74
CA ASP A 297 9.63 -3.27 -12.74
C ASP A 297 10.66 -3.77 -13.78
N ALA A 298 11.54 -2.90 -14.26
CA ALA A 298 12.60 -3.30 -15.17
C ALA A 298 13.65 -4.22 -14.49
N GLN A 299 14.01 -3.97 -13.24
CA GLN A 299 14.90 -4.86 -12.48
C GLN A 299 14.25 -6.22 -12.18
N TRP A 300 12.93 -6.24 -11.97
CA TRP A 300 12.13 -7.46 -11.82
C TRP A 300 12.14 -8.31 -13.10
N LEU A 301 11.79 -7.70 -14.23
CA LEU A 301 11.82 -8.33 -15.55
C LEU A 301 13.21 -8.83 -15.94
N ALA A 302 14.26 -8.01 -15.74
CA ALA A 302 15.64 -8.38 -16.09
C ALA A 302 16.17 -9.59 -15.30
N ARG A 303 15.58 -9.89 -14.13
CA ARG A 303 15.89 -11.07 -13.30
C ARG A 303 14.97 -12.27 -13.55
N LYS A 304 13.82 -12.05 -14.19
CA LYS A 304 12.65 -12.95 -14.15
C LYS A 304 12.22 -13.28 -12.71
N ALA A 305 12.26 -12.26 -11.85
CA ALA A 305 12.06 -12.40 -10.41
C ALA A 305 10.67 -12.89 -10.04
N SER A 306 10.58 -13.57 -8.88
CA SER A 306 9.35 -13.96 -8.21
C SER A 306 9.12 -13.18 -6.91
N TYR A 307 7.94 -13.32 -6.32
CA TYR A 307 7.56 -12.71 -5.04
C TYR A 307 8.60 -12.94 -3.92
N MET A 308 9.33 -14.05 -3.95
CA MET A 308 10.36 -14.37 -2.96
C MET A 308 11.59 -13.44 -3.05
N GLU A 309 11.85 -12.86 -4.22
CA GLU A 309 12.98 -11.96 -4.49
C GLU A 309 12.60 -10.47 -4.35
N PHE A 310 11.34 -10.14 -4.02
CA PHE A 310 10.84 -8.77 -3.98
C PHE A 310 11.72 -7.81 -3.16
N ASN A 311 12.17 -8.24 -1.98
CA ASN A 311 13.06 -7.44 -1.12
C ASN A 311 14.45 -7.22 -1.76
N GLU A 312 14.94 -8.16 -2.57
CA GLU A 312 16.23 -8.03 -3.26
C GLU A 312 16.14 -7.13 -4.49
N VAL A 313 15.00 -7.14 -5.20
CA VAL A 313 14.71 -6.20 -6.28
C VAL A 313 14.56 -4.78 -5.71
N LEU A 314 13.72 -4.59 -4.69
CA LEU A 314 13.52 -3.29 -4.03
C LEU A 314 14.84 -2.71 -3.46
N LYS A 315 15.67 -3.54 -2.83
CA LYS A 315 17.04 -3.16 -2.42
C LYS A 315 17.92 -2.72 -3.59
N SER A 316 17.79 -3.36 -4.75
CA SER A 316 18.57 -3.04 -5.95
C SER A 316 18.05 -1.76 -6.63
N THR A 317 16.76 -1.46 -6.48
CA THR A 317 16.13 -0.21 -6.91
C THR A 317 16.67 0.94 -6.07
N LEU A 318 16.70 0.80 -4.74
CA LEU A 318 17.33 1.75 -3.82
C LEU A 318 18.77 2.07 -4.23
N VAL A 319 19.61 1.04 -4.38
CA VAL A 319 21.05 1.21 -4.65
C VAL A 319 21.31 1.85 -6.03
N GLN A 320 20.49 1.56 -7.04
CA GLN A 320 20.59 2.23 -8.33
C GLN A 320 20.14 3.69 -8.24
N LEU A 321 19.00 3.98 -7.60
CA LEU A 321 18.48 5.34 -7.49
C LEU A 321 19.36 6.26 -6.63
N GLU A 322 19.89 5.76 -5.50
CA GLU A 322 20.88 6.49 -4.69
C GLU A 322 22.15 6.79 -5.50
N ARG A 323 22.58 5.86 -6.36
CA ARG A 323 23.73 6.08 -7.26
C ARG A 323 23.44 7.13 -8.32
N GLU A 324 22.27 7.11 -8.97
CA GLU A 324 21.90 8.09 -9.99
C GLU A 324 21.72 9.49 -9.38
N LEU A 325 20.97 9.60 -8.28
CA LEU A 325 20.74 10.87 -7.58
C LEU A 325 22.02 11.49 -7.02
N THR A 326 22.97 10.67 -6.54
CA THR A 326 24.22 11.17 -5.95
C THR A 326 25.43 11.15 -6.89
N ALA A 327 25.21 10.94 -8.20
CA ALA A 327 26.25 11.05 -9.23
C ALA A 327 26.76 12.49 -9.45
N GLY A 328 25.96 13.48 -9.07
CA GLY A 328 26.23 14.91 -9.28
C GLY A 328 25.70 15.42 -10.63
N GLY A 329 25.41 16.73 -10.71
CA GLY A 329 24.85 17.37 -11.90
C GLY A 329 23.36 17.12 -12.14
N VAL A 330 22.65 16.46 -11.21
CA VAL A 330 21.21 16.25 -11.28
C VAL A 330 20.49 17.50 -10.73
N SER A 331 20.15 18.45 -11.60
CA SER A 331 19.33 19.63 -11.25
C SER A 331 17.82 19.38 -11.31
N SER A 332 17.37 18.23 -11.81
CA SER A 332 15.96 17.87 -11.90
C SER A 332 15.81 16.35 -11.95
N VAL A 333 14.69 15.82 -11.44
CA VAL A 333 14.39 14.37 -11.54
C VAL A 333 14.32 13.92 -13.02
N HIS A 334 13.92 14.82 -13.92
CA HIS A 334 13.92 14.60 -15.37
C HIS A 334 15.32 14.30 -15.96
N ASN A 335 16.39 14.69 -15.27
CA ASN A 335 17.78 14.47 -15.70
C ASN A 335 18.35 13.12 -15.24
N LEU A 336 17.62 12.33 -14.45
CA LEU A 336 18.05 10.98 -14.04
C LEU A 336 18.05 10.02 -15.25
N PRO A 337 19.08 9.17 -15.42
CA PRO A 337 19.11 8.15 -16.47
C PRO A 337 17.85 7.29 -16.56
N SER A 338 17.30 6.83 -15.42
CA SER A 338 16.07 6.05 -15.37
C SER A 338 14.77 6.85 -15.59
N PHE A 339 14.80 8.19 -15.67
CA PHE A 339 13.57 8.97 -15.93
C PHE A 339 12.92 8.60 -17.28
N ARG A 340 13.75 8.32 -18.29
CA ARG A 340 13.32 7.94 -19.67
C ARG A 340 12.41 6.72 -19.72
N MET A 341 12.40 5.90 -18.66
CA MET A 341 11.54 4.73 -18.52
C MET A 341 10.07 5.10 -18.26
N LEU A 342 9.77 6.34 -17.87
CA LEU A 342 8.40 6.84 -17.71
C LEU A 342 7.78 7.31 -19.04
N GLU A 343 8.63 7.66 -20.01
CA GLU A 343 8.25 8.23 -21.32
C GLU A 343 8.03 7.16 -22.41
N SER A 344 8.66 5.99 -22.25
CA SER A 344 8.32 4.75 -22.98
C SER A 344 6.97 4.19 -22.55
#